data_AF-M0JYT1-F1
#
_entry.id   AF-M0JYT1-F1
#
_cell.length_a   1.000
_cell.length_b   1.000
_cell.length_c   1.000
_cell.angle_alpha   90.00
_cell.angle_beta   90.00
_cell.angle_gamma   90.00
#
_symmetry.space_group_name_H-M   'P 1'
#
loop_
_entity.id
_entity.type
_entity.pdbx_description
1 polymer ?
#
loop_
_entity_poly.entity_id
_entity_poly.type
_entity_poly.pdbx_seq_one_letter_code
_entity_poly.pdbx_strand_id
1 'polypeptide(L)'
;MAAAVENGTATRQGYDPLLDGSDTVRFNNSFYRVSETMLGTSEVTVYEVSLDFNPTEAAPEFGEIQYENLPKSDREHFDYFFADENPPADGEDSIDIEYGPVSEVSDDSVFVPDPQYDVLIHDGNRYQIDVSSHSRSQTKYQHEVTKIAPDSDILADRIREQYLFTLTDLTDAERKVVEEAIDSAYYERDEAFQSVIDRIREHEGLNVGEGYGTWLIEYESAEYITHAEWVD
;
A
#
# COMPACT_ATOMS: atom_id res chain seq x y z
N MET A 1 -0.10 -7.40 -13.77
CA MET A 1 -0.72 -6.52 -14.79
C MET A 1 -0.57 -7.06 -16.21
N ALA A 2 0.64 -7.19 -16.76
CA ALA A 2 0.85 -7.68 -18.13
C ALA A 2 0.09 -8.99 -18.44
N ALA A 3 0.21 -10.00 -17.56
CA ALA A 3 -0.50 -11.27 -17.70
C ALA A 3 -2.04 -11.12 -17.71
N ALA A 4 -2.60 -10.20 -16.93
CA ALA A 4 -4.04 -9.97 -16.88
C ALA A 4 -4.53 -9.24 -18.14
N VAL A 5 -3.74 -8.30 -18.67
CA VAL A 5 -4.06 -7.60 -19.93
C VAL A 5 -4.04 -8.57 -21.12
N GLU A 6 -3.11 -9.52 -21.11
CA GLU A 6 -2.99 -10.52 -22.17
C GLU A 6 -4.06 -11.62 -22.07
N ASN A 7 -4.30 -12.15 -20.87
CA ASN A 7 -5.13 -13.35 -20.65
C ASN A 7 -6.53 -13.03 -20.09
N GLY A 8 -6.87 -11.76 -19.91
CA GLY A 8 -8.09 -11.29 -19.25
C GLY A 8 -8.02 -11.36 -17.72
N THR A 9 -7.30 -12.33 -17.16
CA THR A 9 -7.16 -12.51 -15.71
C THR A 9 -5.72 -12.86 -15.30
N ALA A 10 -5.36 -12.60 -14.05
CA ALA A 10 -4.14 -13.08 -13.43
C ALA A 10 -4.40 -13.49 -11.98
N THR A 11 -3.69 -14.51 -11.49
CA THR A 11 -3.78 -14.91 -10.08
C THR A 11 -2.55 -14.46 -9.30
N ARG A 12 -2.76 -14.02 -8.06
CA ARG A 12 -1.70 -13.68 -7.09
C ARG A 12 -1.97 -14.39 -5.78
N GLN A 13 -0.92 -14.79 -5.08
CA GLN A 13 -0.98 -15.12 -3.65
C GLN A 13 -0.43 -13.94 -2.86
N GLY A 14 -1.06 -13.64 -1.73
CA GLY A 14 -0.61 -12.56 -0.87
C GLY A 14 -1.25 -12.64 0.50
N TYR A 15 -0.64 -11.95 1.45
CA TYR A 15 -1.16 -11.78 2.80
C TYR A 15 -2.24 -10.68 2.85
N ASP A 16 -2.15 -9.70 1.95
CA ASP A 16 -3.04 -8.56 1.86
C ASP A 16 -3.60 -8.37 0.42
N PRO A 17 -4.78 -7.75 0.28
CA PRO A 17 -5.31 -7.30 -1.02
C PRO A 17 -4.30 -6.46 -1.80
N LEU A 18 -4.36 -6.51 -3.13
CA LEU A 18 -3.37 -5.80 -3.95
C LEU A 18 -3.55 -4.28 -3.91
N LEU A 19 -4.79 -3.80 -3.81
CA LEU A 19 -5.12 -2.40 -3.85
C LEU A 19 -5.93 -2.04 -2.61
N ASP A 20 -5.44 -1.06 -1.86
CA ASP A 20 -6.17 -0.45 -0.76
C ASP A 20 -6.74 0.89 -1.24
N GLY A 21 -8.07 1.05 -1.21
CA GLY A 21 -8.76 2.30 -1.52
C GLY A 21 -8.87 2.74 -3.00
N SER A 22 -8.34 1.98 -3.97
CA SER A 22 -8.52 2.28 -5.41
C SER A 22 -8.69 1.00 -6.23
N ASP A 23 -9.54 1.04 -7.26
CA ASP A 23 -9.70 -0.04 -8.23
C ASP A 23 -8.98 0.26 -9.55
N THR A 24 -8.31 1.41 -9.68
CA THR A 24 -7.84 1.93 -10.97
C THR A 24 -6.32 2.04 -11.01
N VAL A 25 -5.72 1.51 -12.09
CA VAL A 25 -4.28 1.43 -12.28
C VAL A 25 -3.87 1.87 -13.68
N ARG A 26 -2.70 2.50 -13.78
CA ARG A 26 -2.09 2.88 -15.07
C ARG A 26 -1.08 1.81 -15.51
N PHE A 27 -1.18 1.37 -16.76
CA PHE A 27 -0.24 0.43 -17.37
C PHE A 27 -0.06 0.74 -18.86
N ASN A 28 1.19 0.90 -19.31
CA ASN A 28 1.53 1.26 -20.69
C ASN A 28 0.68 2.42 -21.25
N ASN A 29 0.63 3.51 -20.49
CA ASN A 29 -0.16 4.72 -20.75
C ASN A 29 -1.69 4.59 -20.67
N SER A 30 -2.25 3.38 -20.72
CA SER A 30 -3.69 3.15 -20.55
C SER A 30 -4.08 2.99 -19.08
N PHE A 31 -5.35 3.26 -18.77
CA PHE A 31 -5.95 3.11 -17.46
C PHE A 31 -6.89 1.92 -17.46
N TYR A 32 -6.82 1.13 -16.39
CA TYR A 32 -7.57 -0.09 -16.21
C TYR A 32 -8.25 -0.08 -14.85
N ARG A 33 -9.51 -0.53 -14.82
CA ARG A 33 -10.16 -0.98 -13.58
C ARG A 33 -9.74 -2.41 -13.30
N VAL A 34 -9.40 -2.70 -12.05
CA VAL A 34 -9.02 -4.01 -11.54
C VAL A 34 -10.13 -4.47 -10.60
N SER A 35 -10.75 -5.60 -10.91
CA SER A 35 -11.56 -6.32 -9.94
C SER A 35 -10.70 -7.38 -9.26
N GLU A 36 -10.93 -7.59 -7.97
CA GLU A 36 -10.27 -8.62 -7.18
C GLU A 36 -11.33 -9.59 -6.64
N THR A 37 -11.12 -10.89 -6.88
CA THR A 37 -11.96 -11.96 -6.34
C THR A 37 -11.10 -12.91 -5.53
N MET A 38 -11.43 -13.09 -4.26
CA MET A 38 -10.79 -14.10 -3.41
C MET A 38 -11.19 -15.50 -3.88
N LEU A 39 -10.21 -16.31 -4.29
CA LEU A 39 -10.41 -17.70 -4.70
C LEU A 39 -10.34 -18.68 -3.53
N GLY A 40 -9.60 -18.31 -2.48
CA GLY A 40 -9.48 -19.12 -1.26
C GLY A 40 -8.30 -18.69 -0.40
N THR A 41 -8.32 -19.15 0.84
CA THR A 41 -7.26 -18.91 1.83
C THR A 41 -6.69 -20.25 2.28
N SER A 42 -5.38 -20.30 2.40
CA SER A 42 -4.63 -21.42 2.97
C SER A 42 -3.71 -20.93 4.06
N GLU A 43 -3.51 -21.75 5.09
CA GLU A 43 -2.46 -21.50 6.07
C GLU A 43 -1.11 -21.93 5.50
N VAL A 44 -0.11 -21.05 5.64
CA VAL A 44 1.29 -21.33 5.31
C VAL A 44 2.14 -21.12 6.55
N THR A 45 3.15 -21.97 6.73
CA THR A 45 4.17 -21.76 7.77
C THR A 45 5.16 -20.72 7.26
N VAL A 46 5.28 -19.61 7.98
CA VAL A 46 6.27 -18.55 7.72
C VAL A 46 7.39 -18.67 8.74
N TYR A 47 8.62 -18.46 8.29
CA TYR A 47 9.81 -18.47 9.13
C TYR A 47 10.34 -17.05 9.33
N GLU A 48 10.89 -16.85 10.51
CA GLU A 48 11.50 -15.60 10.96
C GLU A 48 12.84 -15.93 11.61
N VAL A 49 13.85 -15.15 11.25
CA VAL A 49 15.21 -15.30 11.76
C VAL A 49 15.52 -14.07 12.60
N SER A 50 15.62 -14.25 13.91
CA SER A 50 16.02 -13.21 14.84
C SER A 50 17.53 -13.13 14.93
N LEU A 51 18.08 -11.93 14.84
CA LEU A 51 19.49 -11.61 14.96
C LEU A 51 19.70 -10.81 16.25
N ASP A 52 20.26 -11.46 17.28
CA ASP A 52 20.58 -10.85 18.57
C ASP A 52 21.96 -10.15 18.52
N PHE A 53 21.97 -8.86 18.88
CA PHE A 53 23.13 -7.97 18.89
C PHE A 53 23.95 -8.04 20.17
N ASN A 54 23.37 -8.56 21.25
CA ASN A 54 23.98 -8.70 22.57
C ASN A 54 24.04 -10.18 22.99
N PRO A 55 24.60 -11.07 22.15
CA PRO A 55 24.52 -12.49 22.40
C PRO A 55 25.31 -12.87 23.66
N THR A 56 24.84 -13.92 24.33
CA THR A 56 25.58 -14.48 25.46
C THR A 56 26.90 -15.11 24.99
N GLU A 57 27.92 -15.18 25.88
CA GLU A 57 29.18 -15.90 25.60
C GLU A 57 29.01 -17.44 25.56
N ALA A 58 27.78 -17.95 25.48
CA ALA A 58 27.52 -19.37 25.34
C ALA A 58 28.11 -19.91 24.02
N ALA A 59 28.60 -21.15 24.07
CA ALA A 59 29.02 -21.86 22.87
C ALA A 59 27.81 -22.11 21.95
N PRO A 60 28.00 -22.04 20.61
CA PRO A 60 26.94 -22.37 19.67
C PRO A 60 26.44 -23.80 19.86
N GLU A 61 25.13 -24.01 19.75
CA GLU A 61 24.48 -25.31 19.75
C GLU A 61 24.65 -26.02 18.41
N PHE A 62 24.49 -25.30 17.30
CA PHE A 62 24.57 -25.86 15.94
C PHE A 62 25.90 -25.55 15.27
N GLY A 63 26.35 -24.30 15.38
CA GLY A 63 27.64 -23.87 14.85
C GLY A 63 27.66 -22.40 14.46
N GLU A 64 28.83 -21.97 14.00
CA GLU A 64 29.06 -20.60 13.56
C GLU A 64 29.30 -20.55 12.05
N ILE A 65 28.70 -19.58 11.38
CA ILE A 65 28.93 -19.31 9.96
C ILE A 65 29.41 -17.87 9.77
N GLN A 66 30.39 -17.70 8.87
CA GLN A 66 30.81 -16.38 8.42
C GLN A 66 29.81 -15.88 7.39
N TYR A 67 29.42 -14.62 7.46
CA TYR A 67 28.49 -13.98 6.53
C TYR A 67 28.88 -14.17 5.05
N GLU A 68 30.18 -14.10 4.74
CA GLU A 68 30.72 -14.32 3.39
C GLU A 68 30.51 -15.75 2.86
N ASN A 69 30.28 -16.71 3.76
CA ASN A 69 30.01 -18.12 3.43
C ASN A 69 28.52 -18.43 3.36
N LEU A 70 27.64 -17.45 3.62
CA LEU A 70 26.20 -17.67 3.52
C LEU A 70 25.80 -18.02 2.08
N PRO A 71 24.85 -18.94 1.90
CA PRO A 71 24.12 -19.09 0.64
C PRO A 71 23.59 -17.74 0.16
N LYS A 72 23.48 -17.56 -1.16
CA LYS A 72 23.04 -16.28 -1.73
C LYS A 72 21.66 -15.86 -1.21
N SER A 73 20.74 -16.83 -1.07
CA SER A 73 19.40 -16.59 -0.57
C SER A 73 19.41 -16.02 0.84
N ASP A 74 20.16 -16.64 1.77
CA ASP A 74 20.28 -16.13 3.13
C ASP A 74 20.94 -14.76 3.14
N ARG A 75 22.04 -14.61 2.40
CA ARG A 75 22.78 -13.35 2.36
C ARG A 75 21.91 -12.19 1.88
N GLU A 76 21.05 -12.41 0.89
CA GLU A 76 20.13 -11.38 0.38
C GLU A 76 19.13 -10.87 1.45
N HIS A 77 18.69 -11.72 2.40
CA HIS A 77 17.87 -11.29 3.53
C HIS A 77 18.64 -10.38 4.49
N PHE A 78 19.93 -10.66 4.72
CA PHE A 78 20.79 -9.87 5.59
C PHE A 78 21.41 -8.64 4.90
N ASP A 79 21.53 -8.63 3.57
CA ASP A 79 22.14 -7.54 2.79
C ASP A 79 21.43 -6.22 3.08
N TYR A 80 20.10 -6.20 3.16
CA TYR A 80 19.35 -4.99 3.50
C TYR A 80 19.77 -4.42 4.86
N PHE A 81 19.99 -5.30 5.84
CA PHE A 81 20.36 -4.90 7.19
C PHE A 81 21.82 -4.41 7.28
N PHE A 82 22.76 -5.08 6.60
CA PHE A 82 24.17 -4.72 6.66
C PHE A 82 24.59 -3.64 5.64
N ALA A 83 23.79 -3.38 4.60
CA ALA A 83 24.09 -2.36 3.59
C ALA A 83 23.76 -0.94 4.03
N ASP A 84 22.74 -0.76 4.88
CA ASP A 84 22.49 0.53 5.51
C ASP A 84 23.24 0.59 6.84
N GLU A 85 23.89 1.71 7.14
CA GLU A 85 24.26 2.09 8.51
C GLU A 85 22.98 2.39 9.31
N ASN A 86 22.05 1.43 9.36
CA ASN A 86 20.81 1.48 10.12
C ASN A 86 21.03 0.65 11.38
N PRO A 87 21.78 1.19 12.37
CA PRO A 87 21.93 0.49 13.63
C PRO A 87 20.53 0.22 14.20
N PRO A 88 20.35 -0.89 14.94
CA PRO A 88 19.13 -1.10 15.70
C PRO A 88 18.79 0.18 16.49
N ALA A 89 17.49 0.50 16.58
CA ALA A 89 17.08 1.69 17.31
C ALA A 89 17.63 1.62 18.75
N ASP A 90 17.96 2.78 19.35
CA ASP A 90 18.52 2.81 20.71
C ASP A 90 17.70 1.95 21.68
N GLY A 91 18.26 0.80 22.10
CA GLY A 91 17.64 -0.14 23.03
C GLY A 91 17.03 -1.42 22.44
N GLU A 92 17.15 -1.67 21.13
CA GLU A 92 16.82 -2.97 20.53
C GLU A 92 17.98 -3.96 20.69
N ASP A 93 17.70 -5.10 21.33
CA ASP A 93 18.67 -6.19 21.54
C ASP A 93 18.68 -7.20 20.39
N SER A 94 17.63 -7.23 19.55
CA SER A 94 17.55 -8.09 18.37
C SER A 94 16.74 -7.45 17.23
N ILE A 95 16.90 -7.99 16.02
CA ILE A 95 16.04 -7.69 14.87
C ILE A 95 15.49 -8.97 14.27
N ASP A 96 14.22 -8.96 13.89
CA ASP A 96 13.58 -10.09 13.25
C ASP A 96 13.52 -9.90 11.72
N ILE A 97 13.92 -10.94 10.99
CA ILE A 97 14.01 -10.95 9.53
C ILE A 97 13.03 -12.00 8.99
N GLU A 98 11.99 -11.54 8.30
CA GLU A 98 10.99 -12.43 7.69
C GLU A 98 11.59 -13.12 6.45
N TYR A 99 11.58 -14.46 6.46
CA TYR A 99 12.00 -15.30 5.35
C TYR A 99 10.83 -15.75 4.47
N GLY A 100 9.60 -15.67 4.99
CA GLY A 100 8.42 -16.16 4.29
C GLY A 100 8.23 -17.68 4.41
N PRO A 101 7.40 -18.30 3.56
CA PRO A 101 7.19 -19.74 3.55
C PRO A 101 8.32 -20.49 2.84
N VAL A 102 8.53 -21.77 3.17
CA VAL A 102 9.59 -22.62 2.57
C VAL A 102 9.54 -22.63 1.03
N SER A 103 8.36 -22.50 0.42
CA SER A 103 8.24 -22.44 -1.04
C SER A 103 8.85 -21.19 -1.69
N GLU A 104 9.11 -20.15 -0.90
CA GLU A 104 9.70 -18.89 -1.34
C GLU A 104 11.18 -18.78 -0.95
N VAL A 105 11.61 -19.55 0.06
CA VAL A 105 13.01 -19.67 0.44
C VAL A 105 13.72 -20.67 -0.48
N SER A 106 14.96 -20.36 -0.86
CA SER A 106 15.78 -21.28 -1.64
C SER A 106 16.11 -22.55 -0.87
N ASP A 107 16.16 -23.69 -1.57
CA ASP A 107 16.50 -25.01 -1.01
C ASP A 107 17.90 -25.08 -0.38
N ASP A 108 18.74 -24.04 -0.57
CA ASP A 108 20.10 -23.95 -0.04
C ASP A 108 20.21 -23.12 1.26
N SER A 109 19.10 -22.60 1.80
CA SER A 109 19.15 -21.86 3.07
C SER A 109 19.71 -22.73 4.21
N VAL A 110 20.58 -22.12 5.02
CA VAL A 110 21.16 -22.77 6.21
C VAL A 110 20.42 -22.43 7.50
N PHE A 111 19.43 -21.54 7.45
CA PHE A 111 18.66 -21.13 8.63
C PHE A 111 17.25 -21.70 8.62
N VAL A 112 16.59 -21.77 7.47
CA VAL A 112 15.19 -22.21 7.38
C VAL A 112 15.02 -23.31 6.32
N PRO A 113 14.12 -24.28 6.52
CA PRO A 113 13.32 -24.49 7.74
C PRO A 113 14.11 -25.11 8.90
N ASP A 114 15.25 -25.73 8.62
CA ASP A 114 16.05 -26.50 9.59
C ASP A 114 17.41 -25.80 9.81
N PRO A 115 17.62 -25.14 10.97
CA PRO A 115 18.85 -24.40 11.24
C PRO A 115 20.08 -25.31 11.29
N GLN A 116 21.13 -24.93 10.55
CA GLN A 116 22.45 -25.57 10.58
C GLN A 116 23.47 -24.77 11.40
N TYR A 117 23.19 -23.49 11.64
CA TYR A 117 24.01 -22.56 12.41
C TYR A 117 23.10 -21.66 13.24
N ASP A 118 23.55 -21.34 14.45
CA ASP A 118 22.88 -20.44 15.40
C ASP A 118 23.74 -19.22 15.75
N VAL A 119 24.85 -19.05 15.04
CA VAL A 119 25.75 -17.90 15.19
C VAL A 119 26.19 -17.41 13.82
N LEU A 120 25.95 -16.11 13.57
CA LEU A 120 26.47 -15.39 12.41
C LEU A 120 27.66 -14.53 12.82
N ILE A 121 28.75 -14.60 12.05
CA ILE A 121 29.91 -13.73 12.19
C ILE A 121 29.98 -12.76 11.00
N HIS A 122 29.95 -11.46 11.27
CA HIS A 122 30.07 -10.41 10.27
C HIS A 122 30.93 -9.27 10.81
N ASP A 123 31.94 -8.85 10.04
CA ASP A 123 32.90 -7.79 10.42
C ASP A 123 33.53 -7.94 11.82
N GLY A 124 33.73 -9.18 12.26
CA GLY A 124 34.28 -9.51 13.58
C GLY A 124 33.28 -9.41 14.73
N ASN A 125 32.04 -8.98 14.46
CA ASN A 125 30.93 -9.06 15.39
C ASN A 125 30.29 -10.44 15.34
N ARG A 126 29.80 -10.88 16.48
CA ARG A 126 29.09 -12.14 16.66
C ARG A 126 27.63 -11.82 16.94
N TYR A 127 26.74 -12.50 16.24
CA TYR A 127 25.29 -12.38 16.42
C TYR A 127 24.71 -13.76 16.69
N GLN A 128 23.84 -13.88 17.69
CA GLN A 128 23.10 -15.12 17.94
C GLN A 128 21.86 -15.14 17.04
N ILE A 129 21.60 -16.31 16.46
CA ILE A 129 20.50 -16.54 15.54
C ILE A 129 19.46 -17.42 16.22
N ASP A 130 18.23 -16.94 16.29
CA ASP A 130 17.09 -17.70 16.75
C ASP A 130 16.06 -17.80 15.61
N VAL A 131 15.73 -19.04 15.22
CA VAL A 131 14.76 -19.29 14.15
C VAL A 131 13.42 -19.66 14.75
N SER A 132 12.39 -18.90 14.39
CA SER A 132 11.02 -19.17 14.81
C SER A 132 10.13 -19.37 13.59
N SER A 133 8.95 -19.97 13.81
CA SER A 133 7.94 -20.11 12.76
C SER A 133 6.55 -19.96 13.34
N HIS A 134 5.64 -19.48 12.50
CA HIS A 134 4.23 -19.38 12.85
C HIS A 134 3.34 -19.63 11.63
N SER A 135 2.08 -19.97 11.88
CA SER A 135 1.07 -20.05 10.81
C SER A 135 0.67 -18.64 10.39
N ARG A 136 0.54 -18.42 9.08
CA ARG A 136 0.01 -17.17 8.50
C ARG A 136 -1.01 -17.52 7.41
N SER A 137 -2.14 -16.86 7.42
CA SER A 137 -3.14 -17.00 6.36
C SER A 137 -2.62 -16.34 5.08
N GLN A 138 -2.54 -17.09 4.00
CA GLN A 138 -2.23 -16.59 2.67
C GLN A 138 -3.44 -16.77 1.76
N THR A 139 -3.83 -15.71 1.07
CA THR A 139 -5.02 -15.69 0.23
C THR A 139 -4.62 -15.66 -1.24
N LYS A 140 -5.28 -16.52 -2.02
CA LYS A 140 -5.20 -16.52 -3.47
C LYS A 140 -6.29 -15.63 -4.05
N TYR A 141 -5.88 -14.63 -4.82
CA TYR A 141 -6.74 -13.70 -5.50
C TYR A 141 -6.71 -13.93 -7.00
N GLN A 142 -7.86 -13.77 -7.65
CA GLN A 142 -7.98 -13.59 -9.09
C GLN A 142 -8.23 -12.12 -9.37
N HIS A 143 -7.40 -11.55 -10.24
CA HIS A 143 -7.56 -10.19 -10.73
C HIS A 143 -8.06 -10.23 -12.16
N GLU A 144 -9.06 -9.43 -12.46
CA GLU A 144 -9.50 -9.15 -13.83
C GLU A 144 -9.27 -7.68 -14.13
N VAL A 145 -8.91 -7.37 -15.37
CA VAL A 145 -8.61 -6.00 -15.78
C VAL A 145 -9.51 -5.59 -16.93
N THR A 146 -10.17 -4.45 -16.76
CA THR A 146 -10.99 -3.83 -17.81
C THR A 146 -10.37 -2.50 -18.19
N LYS A 147 -9.98 -2.32 -19.45
CA LYS A 147 -9.48 -1.02 -19.92
C LYS A 147 -10.60 0.01 -19.82
N ILE A 148 -10.37 1.08 -19.08
CA ILE A 148 -11.33 2.19 -18.92
C ILE A 148 -10.92 3.44 -19.71
N ALA A 149 -9.62 3.62 -20.01
CA ALA A 149 -9.19 4.69 -20.91
C ALA A 149 -7.86 4.34 -21.60
N PRO A 150 -7.66 4.76 -22.87
CA PRO A 150 -6.39 4.56 -23.57
C PRO A 150 -5.26 5.47 -23.04
N ASP A 151 -5.61 6.61 -22.47
CA ASP A 151 -4.71 7.65 -21.96
C ASP A 151 -5.43 8.54 -20.93
N SER A 152 -4.72 9.55 -20.40
CA SER A 152 -5.22 10.45 -19.37
C SER A 152 -6.27 11.41 -19.88
N ASP A 153 -6.20 11.82 -21.14
CA ASP A 153 -7.08 12.84 -21.69
C ASP A 153 -8.48 12.27 -21.85
N ILE A 154 -8.58 11.06 -22.40
CA ILE A 154 -9.84 10.33 -22.50
C ILE A 154 -10.40 9.96 -21.12
N LEU A 155 -9.55 9.68 -20.13
CA LEU A 155 -10.02 9.44 -18.76
C LEU A 155 -10.60 10.73 -18.16
N ALA A 156 -9.90 11.85 -18.30
CA ALA A 156 -10.34 13.14 -17.79
C ALA A 156 -11.66 13.58 -18.45
N ASP A 157 -11.81 13.38 -19.75
CA ASP A 157 -13.05 13.69 -20.46
C ASP A 157 -14.24 12.87 -19.95
N ARG A 158 -14.03 11.58 -19.65
CA ARG A 158 -15.08 10.73 -19.03
C ARG A 158 -15.42 11.17 -17.61
N ILE A 159 -14.42 11.57 -16.83
CA ILE A 159 -14.64 12.10 -15.48
C ILE A 159 -15.44 13.40 -15.57
N ARG A 160 -15.12 14.30 -16.49
CA ARG A 160 -15.91 15.51 -16.73
C ARG A 160 -17.34 15.19 -17.16
N GLU A 161 -17.51 14.29 -18.13
CA GLU A 161 -18.84 13.92 -18.63
C GLU A 161 -19.76 13.37 -17.53
N GLN A 162 -19.20 12.64 -16.56
CA GLN A 162 -19.98 12.05 -15.47
C GLN A 162 -20.16 12.99 -14.27
N TYR A 163 -19.10 13.68 -13.84
CA TYR A 163 -19.06 14.34 -12.54
C TYR A 163 -19.07 15.87 -12.62
N LEU A 164 -18.73 16.48 -13.76
CA LEU A 164 -18.71 17.94 -13.87
C LEU A 164 -20.13 18.48 -13.90
N PHE A 165 -20.42 19.42 -12.99
CA PHE A 165 -21.63 20.22 -13.03
C PHE A 165 -21.30 21.70 -12.83
N THR A 166 -22.11 22.58 -13.40
CA THR A 166 -21.94 24.02 -13.27
C THR A 166 -22.69 24.53 -12.04
N LEU A 167 -21.98 25.21 -11.14
CA LEU A 167 -22.55 25.85 -9.97
C LEU A 167 -23.06 27.24 -10.36
N THR A 168 -24.37 27.34 -10.57
CA THR A 168 -25.06 28.58 -10.97
C THR A 168 -26.08 29.03 -9.93
N ASP A 169 -26.69 30.19 -10.18
CA ASP A 169 -27.82 30.72 -9.40
C ASP A 169 -27.52 30.89 -7.90
N LEU A 170 -26.28 31.29 -7.59
CA LEU A 170 -25.84 31.63 -6.25
C LEU A 170 -26.29 33.04 -5.88
N THR A 171 -26.76 33.20 -4.64
CA THR A 171 -26.92 34.50 -3.97
C THR A 171 -25.56 35.14 -3.70
N ASP A 172 -25.53 36.44 -3.39
CA ASP A 172 -24.28 37.15 -3.06
C ASP A 172 -23.54 36.53 -1.86
N ALA A 173 -24.28 35.99 -0.88
CA ALA A 173 -23.70 35.33 0.27
C ALA A 173 -23.07 33.97 -0.08
N GLU A 174 -23.78 33.14 -0.86
CA GLU A 174 -23.25 31.86 -1.35
C GLU A 174 -22.06 32.06 -2.30
N ARG A 175 -22.12 33.09 -3.15
CA ARG A 175 -21.02 33.49 -4.03
C ARG A 175 -19.77 33.80 -3.23
N LYS A 176 -19.90 34.54 -2.14
CA LYS A 176 -18.78 34.85 -1.24
C LYS A 176 -18.14 33.58 -0.66
N VAL A 177 -18.94 32.59 -0.26
CA VAL A 177 -18.44 31.29 0.21
C VAL A 177 -17.56 30.63 -0.84
N VAL A 178 -18.03 30.58 -2.09
CA VAL A 178 -17.30 29.96 -3.20
C VAL A 178 -16.02 30.71 -3.55
N GLU A 179 -16.09 32.05 -3.67
CA GLU A 179 -14.93 32.88 -4.00
C GLU A 179 -13.85 32.82 -2.91
N GLU A 180 -14.23 32.85 -1.64
CA GLU A 180 -13.29 32.71 -0.52
C GLU A 180 -12.68 31.30 -0.43
N ALA A 181 -13.46 30.27 -0.76
CA ALA A 181 -12.96 28.90 -0.87
C ALA A 181 -12.00 28.69 -2.05
N ILE A 182 -12.18 29.39 -3.17
CA ILE A 182 -11.25 29.37 -4.31
C ILE A 182 -9.90 29.98 -3.92
N ASP A 183 -9.92 31.11 -3.21
CA ASP A 183 -8.70 31.79 -2.78
C ASP A 183 -7.96 31.01 -1.69
N SER A 184 -8.69 30.28 -0.83
CA SER A 184 -8.11 29.48 0.23
C SER A 184 -9.02 28.34 0.71
N ALA A 185 -9.82 28.60 1.74
CA ALA A 185 -10.80 27.69 2.30
C ALA A 185 -11.83 28.52 3.08
N TYR A 186 -13.09 28.08 3.05
CA TYR A 186 -14.15 28.69 3.83
C TYR A 186 -14.45 27.81 5.05
N TYR A 187 -14.41 28.40 6.26
CA TYR A 187 -14.51 27.65 7.52
C TYR A 187 -15.76 27.99 8.35
N GLU A 188 -16.48 29.05 7.99
CA GLU A 188 -17.70 29.42 8.70
C GLU A 188 -18.83 28.44 8.34
N ARG A 189 -19.70 28.14 9.29
CA ARG A 189 -20.84 27.22 9.11
C ARG A 189 -22.14 27.99 9.16
N ASP A 190 -22.23 29.02 8.34
CA ASP A 190 -23.42 29.86 8.24
C ASP A 190 -24.45 29.27 7.27
N GLU A 191 -25.60 29.95 7.14
CA GLU A 191 -26.69 29.52 6.25
C GLU A 191 -26.25 29.48 4.78
N ALA A 192 -25.33 30.37 4.37
CA ALA A 192 -24.82 30.41 3.00
C ALA A 192 -23.94 29.20 2.70
N PHE A 193 -23.05 28.82 3.62
CA PHE A 193 -22.25 27.60 3.52
C PHE A 193 -23.14 26.36 3.43
N GLN A 194 -24.10 26.22 4.35
CA GLN A 194 -25.02 25.08 4.34
C GLN A 194 -25.78 24.97 3.01
N SER A 195 -26.26 26.08 2.47
CA SER A 195 -26.95 26.12 1.18
C SER A 195 -26.04 25.68 0.01
N VAL A 196 -24.77 26.10 -0.01
CA VAL A 196 -23.79 25.64 -1.01
C VAL A 196 -23.53 24.14 -0.88
N ILE A 197 -23.34 23.65 0.34
CA ILE A 197 -23.13 22.22 0.61
C ILE A 197 -24.32 21.39 0.15
N ASP A 198 -25.54 21.79 0.51
CA ASP A 198 -26.75 21.09 0.11
C ASP A 198 -26.86 21.00 -1.42
N ARG A 199 -26.57 22.09 -2.13
CA ARG A 199 -26.57 22.13 -3.59
C ARG A 199 -25.50 21.22 -4.20
N ILE A 200 -24.29 21.22 -3.66
CA ILE A 200 -23.21 20.33 -4.14
C ILE A 200 -23.57 18.85 -3.91
N ARG A 201 -24.20 18.52 -2.78
CA ARG A 201 -24.63 17.16 -2.42
C ARG A 201 -25.78 16.62 -3.28
N GLU A 202 -26.48 17.45 -4.03
CA GLU A 202 -27.48 17.01 -5.03
C GLU A 202 -26.84 16.36 -6.27
N HIS A 203 -25.52 16.51 -6.44
CA HIS A 203 -24.76 15.99 -7.57
C HIS A 203 -23.84 14.81 -7.19
N GLU A 204 -23.55 13.96 -8.17
CA GLU A 204 -22.63 12.83 -7.99
C GLU A 204 -21.21 13.34 -7.70
N GLY A 205 -20.62 12.92 -6.59
CA GLY A 205 -19.25 13.26 -6.21
C GLY A 205 -18.23 12.25 -6.73
N LEU A 206 -16.98 12.71 -6.90
CA LEU A 206 -15.82 11.86 -7.22
C LEU A 206 -15.54 10.86 -6.09
N ASN A 207 -15.74 11.29 -4.84
CA ASN A 207 -15.63 10.47 -3.63
C ASN A 207 -16.53 11.10 -2.57
N VAL A 208 -17.44 10.32 -1.96
CA VAL A 208 -18.36 10.81 -0.93
C VAL A 208 -18.37 9.82 0.22
N GLY A 209 -18.04 10.31 1.42
CA GLY A 209 -18.10 9.58 2.67
C GLY A 209 -19.12 10.16 3.63
N GLU A 210 -19.11 9.67 4.87
CA GLU A 210 -19.93 10.23 5.95
C GLU A 210 -19.36 11.59 6.37
N GLY A 211 -20.07 12.67 6.05
CA GLY A 211 -19.71 14.03 6.45
C GLY A 211 -18.62 14.70 5.60
N TYR A 212 -18.22 14.12 4.47
CA TYR A 212 -17.26 14.75 3.56
C TYR A 212 -17.39 14.22 2.13
N GLY A 213 -16.84 14.97 1.16
CA GLY A 213 -16.70 14.48 -0.20
C GLY A 213 -15.86 15.40 -1.08
N THR A 214 -15.64 14.93 -2.31
CA THR A 214 -14.93 15.64 -3.36
C THR A 214 -15.78 15.69 -4.63
N TRP A 215 -15.92 16.87 -5.23
CA TRP A 215 -16.71 17.11 -6.45
C TRP A 215 -15.88 17.79 -7.52
N LEU A 216 -16.35 17.69 -8.77
CA LEU A 216 -15.84 18.44 -9.90
C LEU A 216 -16.86 19.51 -10.30
N ILE A 217 -16.51 20.77 -10.09
CA ILE A 217 -17.45 21.90 -10.20
C ILE A 217 -16.94 22.91 -11.22
N GLU A 218 -17.81 23.36 -12.12
CA GLU A 218 -17.55 24.54 -12.93
C GLU A 218 -18.14 25.79 -12.25
N TYR A 219 -17.32 26.81 -12.04
CA TYR A 219 -17.75 28.12 -11.55
C TYR A 219 -17.03 29.21 -12.36
N GLU A 220 -17.81 30.17 -12.90
CA GLU A 220 -17.30 31.25 -13.76
C GLU A 220 -16.37 30.78 -14.90
N SER A 221 -16.76 29.68 -15.56
CA SER A 221 -16.02 29.06 -16.67
C SER A 221 -14.64 28.46 -16.29
N ALA A 222 -14.39 28.25 -15.00
CA ALA A 222 -13.24 27.51 -14.50
C ALA A 222 -13.71 26.23 -13.80
N GLU A 223 -12.95 25.15 -13.96
CA GLU A 223 -13.19 23.85 -13.32
C GLU A 223 -12.38 23.74 -12.02
N TYR A 224 -13.03 23.24 -10.96
CA TYR A 224 -12.44 23.07 -9.64
C TYR A 224 -12.69 21.67 -9.11
N ILE A 225 -11.67 21.08 -8.50
CA ILE A 225 -11.83 19.92 -7.63
C ILE A 225 -12.08 20.46 -6.23
N THR A 226 -13.29 20.24 -5.73
CA THR A 226 -13.77 20.84 -4.48
C THR A 226 -13.89 19.75 -3.42
N HIS A 227 -13.12 19.87 -2.34
CA HIS A 227 -13.34 19.10 -1.12
C HIS A 227 -14.29 19.86 -0.21
N ALA A 228 -15.27 19.16 0.36
CA ALA A 228 -16.24 19.77 1.28
C ALA A 228 -16.52 18.83 2.46
N GLU A 229 -16.73 19.42 3.63
CA GLU A 229 -17.04 18.71 4.88
C GLU A 229 -18.30 19.30 5.51
N TRP A 230 -19.13 18.43 6.09
CA TRP A 230 -20.37 18.82 6.76
C TRP A 230 -20.65 17.93 7.97
N VAL A 231 -21.56 18.40 8.82
CA VAL A 231 -22.11 17.65 9.93
C VAL A 231 -23.62 17.67 9.74
N ASP A 232 -24.25 16.50 9.67
CA ASP A 232 -25.71 16.38 9.62
C ASP A 232 -26.37 16.82 10.94
#